data_AF-A0A7W1TG50-F1
#
_entry.id   AF-A0A7W1TG50-F1
#
_cell.length_a   1.000
_cell.length_b   1.000
_cell.length_c   1.000
_cell.angle_alpha   90.00
_cell.angle_beta   90.00
_cell.angle_gamma   90.00
#
_symmetry.space_group_name_H-M   'P 1'
#
loop_
_entity.id
_entity.type
_entity.pdbx_description
1 polymer ?
#
loop_
_entity_poly.entity_id
_entity_poly.type
_entity_poly.pdbx_seq_one_letter_code
_entity_poly.pdbx_strand_id
1 'polypeptide(L)'
;MVSENDALRLRRLVFYAQDIDRINAALLTFIKKANAQCALVIDKEGHMVSRQGFFKQDSSALAALVSGSFASTREVARLLGEPEFRTMFHQGPGQSIHITLIGERTLQVAVFPAQVKAGMAQVLCKELAVQLDVVMADAGRRKPEDAKQETLGKNFSAEMKTQLDSLFGNL
;
A
#
# COMPACT_ATOMS: atom_id res chain seq x y z
N MET A 1 11.98 1.07 28.04
CA MET A 1 12.02 2.16 27.04
C MET A 1 12.19 1.48 25.70
N VAL A 2 11.14 1.45 24.87
CA VAL A 2 11.17 0.75 23.57
C VAL A 2 12.10 1.55 22.66
N SER A 3 13.08 0.90 22.03
CA SER A 3 13.99 1.53 21.06
C SER A 3 13.18 2.17 19.93
N GLU A 4 13.64 3.30 19.41
CA GLU A 4 13.01 4.00 18.28
C GLU A 4 12.84 3.07 17.05
N ASN A 5 13.78 2.13 16.86
CA ASN A 5 13.70 1.06 15.86
C ASN A 5 12.61 0.02 16.13
N ASP A 6 12.34 -0.30 17.39
CA ASP A 6 11.27 -1.22 17.77
C ASP A 6 9.90 -0.53 17.64
N ALA A 7 9.82 0.78 17.92
CA ALA A 7 8.64 1.59 17.65
C ALA A 7 8.34 1.73 16.15
N LEU A 8 9.38 1.78 15.30
CA LEU A 8 9.25 1.77 13.84
C LEU A 8 8.78 0.40 13.31
N ARG A 9 9.31 -0.70 13.85
CA ARG A 9 8.86 -2.07 13.52
C ARG A 9 7.41 -2.33 13.95
N LEU A 10 7.01 -1.86 15.13
CA LEU A 10 5.65 -1.99 15.65
C LEU A 10 4.60 -1.19 14.85
N ARG A 11 5.02 -0.24 14.01
CA ARG A 11 4.12 0.61 13.21
C ARG A 11 3.94 0.15 11.78
N ARG A 12 4.72 -0.82 11.30
CA ARG A 12 4.62 -1.31 9.92
C ARG A 12 3.71 -2.54 9.89
N LEU A 13 2.68 -2.50 9.06
CA LEU A 13 1.83 -3.67 8.83
C LEU A 13 2.68 -4.76 8.19
N VAL A 14 2.64 -5.96 8.77
CA VAL A 14 3.23 -7.16 8.19
C VAL A 14 2.12 -7.99 7.57
N PHE A 15 2.19 -8.15 6.26
CA PHE A 15 1.24 -8.97 5.50
C PHE A 15 1.81 -10.36 5.28
N TYR A 16 1.05 -11.39 5.63
CA TYR A 16 1.37 -12.77 5.27
C TYR A 16 0.74 -13.13 3.92
N ALA A 17 1.11 -14.28 3.36
CA ALA A 17 0.64 -14.72 2.04
C ALA A 17 -0.89 -14.65 1.90
N GLN A 18 -1.64 -15.10 2.92
CA GLN A 18 -3.11 -15.05 2.91
C GLN A 18 -3.68 -13.63 2.86
N ASP A 19 -3.00 -12.63 3.44
CA ASP A 19 -3.43 -11.22 3.34
C ASP A 19 -3.21 -10.70 1.92
N ILE A 20 -2.06 -11.01 1.35
CA ILE A 20 -1.70 -10.63 -0.01
C ILE A 20 -2.69 -11.25 -1.00
N ASP A 21 -3.08 -12.51 -0.81
CA ASP A 21 -4.10 -13.18 -1.63
C ASP A 21 -5.46 -12.49 -1.53
N ARG A 22 -5.89 -12.11 -0.33
CA ARG A 22 -7.14 -11.35 -0.11
C ARG A 22 -7.08 -9.98 -0.77
N ILE A 23 -5.96 -9.26 -0.64
CA ILE A 23 -5.75 -7.96 -1.28
C ILE A 23 -5.80 -8.12 -2.80
N ASN A 24 -5.08 -9.10 -3.36
CA ASN A 24 -5.07 -9.38 -4.79
C ASN A 24 -6.47 -9.68 -5.33
N ALA A 25 -7.26 -10.50 -4.63
CA ALA A 25 -8.63 -10.83 -5.02
C ALA A 25 -9.55 -9.61 -5.01
N ALA A 26 -9.46 -8.75 -3.98
CA ALA A 26 -10.23 -7.51 -3.90
C ALA A 26 -9.87 -6.56 -5.06
N LEU A 27 -8.57 -6.36 -5.32
CA LEU A 27 -8.10 -5.53 -6.42
C LEU A 27 -8.54 -6.07 -7.79
N LEU A 28 -8.42 -7.37 -8.05
CA LEU A 28 -8.87 -7.99 -9.31
C LEU A 28 -10.37 -7.81 -9.55
N THR A 29 -11.17 -7.96 -8.50
CA THR A 29 -12.62 -7.74 -8.55
C THR A 29 -12.93 -6.28 -8.86
N PHE A 30 -12.24 -5.36 -8.19
CA PHE A 30 -12.37 -3.93 -8.43
C PHE A 30 -11.99 -3.52 -9.85
N ILE A 31 -10.86 -4.01 -10.39
CA ILE A 31 -10.42 -3.71 -11.77
C ILE A 31 -11.54 -4.02 -12.77
N LYS A 32 -12.13 -5.22 -12.66
CA LYS A 32 -13.22 -5.67 -13.54
C LYS A 32 -14.48 -4.82 -13.35
N LYS A 33 -14.89 -4.58 -12.10
CA LYS A 33 -16.12 -3.85 -11.77
C LYS A 33 -16.04 -2.37 -12.17
N ALA A 34 -14.89 -1.75 -11.98
CA ALA A 34 -14.70 -0.31 -12.15
C ALA A 34 -14.14 0.08 -13.52
N ASN A 35 -13.81 -0.90 -14.36
CA ASN A 35 -13.09 -0.69 -15.62
C ASN A 35 -11.82 0.17 -15.42
N ALA A 36 -11.13 -0.05 -14.29
CA ALA A 36 -9.89 0.63 -13.98
C ALA A 36 -8.74 0.00 -14.77
N GLN A 37 -7.74 0.78 -15.15
CA GLN A 37 -6.54 0.27 -15.84
C GLN A 37 -5.65 -0.51 -14.88
N CYS A 38 -5.38 0.09 -13.71
CA CYS A 38 -4.62 -0.54 -12.65
C CYS A 38 -5.06 -0.05 -11.26
N ALA A 39 -4.74 -0.85 -10.25
CA ALA A 39 -4.97 -0.54 -8.86
C ALA A 39 -3.78 -1.04 -8.03
N LEU A 40 -3.36 -0.22 -7.07
CA LEU A 40 -2.21 -0.44 -6.21
C LEU A 40 -2.64 -0.31 -4.75
N VAL A 41 -1.99 -1.08 -3.89
CA VAL A 41 -1.95 -0.85 -2.45
C VAL A 41 -0.50 -0.57 -2.11
N ILE A 42 -0.24 0.59 -1.51
CA ILE A 42 1.10 1.03 -1.13
C ILE A 42 1.11 1.50 0.32
N ASP A 43 2.25 1.43 1.00
CA ASP A 43 2.42 2.16 2.25
C ASP A 43 2.66 3.66 1.98
N LYS A 44 2.52 4.50 3.02
CA LYS A 44 2.74 5.95 2.91
C LYS A 44 4.17 6.35 2.58
N GLU A 45 5.12 5.41 2.65
CA GLU A 45 6.49 5.61 2.23
C GLU A 45 6.68 5.30 0.73
N GLY A 46 5.65 4.79 0.05
CA GLY A 46 5.65 4.47 -1.38
C GLY A 46 6.05 3.02 -1.69
N HIS A 47 6.17 2.15 -0.70
CA HIS A 47 6.47 0.74 -0.94
C HIS A 47 5.21 0.01 -1.41
N MET A 48 5.36 -0.78 -2.47
CA MET A 48 4.28 -1.58 -3.03
C MET A 48 3.93 -2.76 -2.12
N VAL A 49 2.66 -2.86 -1.73
CA VAL A 49 2.10 -4.06 -1.07
C VAL A 49 1.52 -5.01 -2.11
N SER A 50 0.73 -4.49 -3.04
CA SER A 50 0.11 -5.27 -4.10
C SER A 50 -0.29 -4.38 -5.29
N ARG A 51 -0.35 -4.99 -6.48
CA ARG A 51 -0.77 -4.36 -7.72
C ARG A 51 -1.60 -5.34 -8.54
N GLN A 52 -2.66 -4.83 -9.17
CA GLN A 52 -3.42 -5.55 -10.20
C GLN A 52 -3.75 -4.65 -11.38
N GLY A 53 -4.07 -5.28 -12.52
CA GLY A 53 -4.33 -4.59 -13.79
C GLY A 53 -3.05 -4.24 -14.56
N PHE A 54 -3.24 -3.59 -15.71
CA PHE A 54 -2.14 -3.24 -16.61
C PHE A 54 -2.07 -1.72 -16.81
N PHE A 55 -0.88 -1.18 -16.57
CA PHE A 55 -0.54 0.20 -16.85
C PHE A 55 0.90 0.21 -17.35
N LYS A 56 1.13 0.88 -18.48
CA LYS A 56 2.41 0.80 -19.22
C LYS A 56 3.57 1.40 -18.43
N GLN A 57 3.28 2.38 -17.60
CA GLN A 57 4.26 3.14 -16.83
C GLN A 57 4.72 2.34 -15.61
N ASP A 58 5.90 2.71 -15.11
CA ASP A 58 6.48 2.10 -13.93
C ASP A 58 5.61 2.37 -12.69
N SER A 59 5.11 1.30 -12.09
CA SER A 59 4.25 1.36 -10.91
C SER A 59 5.02 1.70 -9.63
N SER A 60 6.33 1.42 -9.57
CA SER A 60 7.19 1.84 -8.46
C SER A 60 7.41 3.35 -8.49
N ALA A 61 7.68 3.91 -9.67
CA ALA A 61 7.75 5.36 -9.86
C ALA A 61 6.41 6.05 -9.52
N LEU A 62 5.28 5.47 -9.95
CA LEU A 62 3.96 5.96 -9.60
C LEU A 62 3.73 5.95 -8.07
N ALA A 63 4.10 4.87 -7.39
CA ALA A 63 3.96 4.76 -5.94
C ALA A 63 4.78 5.82 -5.18
N ALA A 64 6.03 6.05 -5.59
CA ALA A 64 6.89 7.08 -5.01
C ALA A 64 6.32 8.49 -5.21
N LEU A 65 5.82 8.80 -6.42
CA LEU A 65 5.19 10.09 -6.72
C LEU A 65 3.89 10.30 -5.95
N VAL A 66 3.05 9.26 -5.84
CA VAL A 66 1.81 9.32 -5.05
C VAL A 66 2.11 9.54 -3.56
N SER A 67 3.10 8.82 -3.01
CA SER A 67 3.57 9.00 -1.64
C SER A 67 4.03 10.44 -1.38
N GLY A 68 4.89 10.98 -2.23
CA GLY A 68 5.36 12.37 -2.13
C GLY A 68 4.23 13.39 -2.26
N SER A 69 3.34 13.20 -3.24
CA SER A 69 2.16 14.05 -3.44
C SER A 69 1.23 14.02 -2.22
N PHE A 70 0.96 12.83 -1.66
CA PHE A 70 0.13 12.68 -0.46
C PHE A 70 0.74 13.36 0.76
N ALA A 71 2.06 13.26 0.95
CA ALA A 71 2.74 13.97 2.02
C ALA A 71 2.60 15.49 1.89
N SER A 72 2.69 16.03 0.66
CA SER A 72 2.46 17.45 0.39
C SER A 72 1.00 17.87 0.65
N THR A 73 0.02 17.09 0.20
CA THR A 73 -1.40 17.43 0.41
C THR A 73 -1.82 17.35 1.88
N ARG A 74 -1.12 16.56 2.70
CA ARG A 74 -1.32 16.58 4.16
C ARG A 74 -0.91 17.90 4.80
N GLU A 75 0.16 18.54 4.32
CA GLU A 75 0.52 19.89 4.79
C GLU A 75 -0.52 20.93 4.37
N VAL A 76 -1.13 20.77 3.19
CA VAL A 76 -2.26 21.60 2.76
C VAL A 76 -3.46 21.41 3.70
N ALA A 77 -3.82 20.17 4.03
CA ALA A 77 -4.90 19.88 4.99
C ALA A 77 -4.64 20.56 6.34
N ARG A 78 -3.41 20.46 6.86
CA ARG A 78 -2.99 21.11 8.10
C ARG A 78 -3.17 22.64 8.05
N LEU A 79 -2.82 23.28 6.94
CA LEU A 79 -3.01 24.72 6.76
C LEU A 79 -4.49 25.12 6.75
N LEU A 80 -5.37 24.23 6.31
CA LEU A 80 -6.83 24.42 6.32
C LEU A 80 -7.48 24.06 7.66
N GLY A 81 -6.72 23.55 8.63
CA GLY A 81 -7.24 23.08 9.93
C GLY A 81 -7.87 21.69 9.88
N GLU A 82 -7.68 20.96 8.78
CA GLU A 82 -8.14 19.58 8.63
C GLU A 82 -7.05 18.60 9.11
N PRO A 83 -7.41 17.45 9.71
CA PRO A 83 -6.43 16.46 10.14
C PRO A 83 -5.69 15.86 8.94
N GLU A 84 -6.40 15.52 7.87
CA GLU A 84 -5.86 15.00 6.60
C GLU A 84 -6.93 14.91 5.50
N PHE A 85 -6.50 14.89 4.25
CA PHE A 85 -7.37 14.49 3.14
C PHE A 85 -7.36 12.98 2.98
N ARG A 86 -8.48 12.33 3.26
CA ARG A 86 -8.60 10.86 3.13
C ARG A 86 -8.83 10.38 1.70
N THR A 87 -9.22 11.27 0.79
CA THR A 87 -9.48 10.93 -0.61
C THR A 87 -9.05 12.08 -1.50
N MET A 88 -8.34 11.76 -2.58
CA MET A 88 -7.93 12.71 -3.62
C MET A 88 -8.27 12.14 -4.99
N PHE A 89 -8.71 13.00 -5.89
CA PHE A 89 -8.99 12.64 -7.28
C PHE A 89 -8.37 13.68 -8.20
N HIS A 90 -7.52 13.23 -9.12
CA HIS A 90 -6.92 14.10 -10.14
C HIS A 90 -7.41 13.63 -11.51
N GLN A 91 -7.98 14.56 -12.27
CA GLN A 91 -8.54 14.29 -13.59
C GLN A 91 -7.68 14.96 -14.66
N GLY A 92 -7.14 14.14 -15.56
CA GLY A 92 -6.55 14.59 -16.82
C GLY A 92 -7.49 14.32 -18.01
N PRO A 93 -7.11 14.77 -19.22
CA PRO A 93 -7.91 14.59 -20.42
C PRO A 93 -8.01 13.13 -20.88
N GLY A 94 -6.98 12.31 -20.61
CA GLY A 94 -6.94 10.90 -21.01
C GLY A 94 -7.07 9.91 -19.86
N GLN A 95 -6.64 10.30 -18.66
CA GLN A 95 -6.52 9.43 -17.49
C GLN A 95 -6.89 10.20 -16.24
N SER A 96 -7.40 9.50 -15.24
CA SER A 96 -7.60 10.02 -13.90
C SER A 96 -7.02 9.06 -12.87
N ILE A 97 -6.66 9.61 -11.71
CA ILE A 97 -6.11 8.86 -10.59
C ILE A 97 -6.92 9.17 -9.34
N HIS A 98 -7.32 8.12 -8.63
CA HIS A 98 -8.00 8.19 -7.35
C HIS A 98 -7.08 7.61 -6.28
N ILE A 99 -6.90 8.34 -5.18
CA ILE A 99 -6.05 7.95 -4.06
C ILE A 99 -6.92 7.97 -2.80
N THR A 100 -6.91 6.89 -2.04
CA THR A 100 -7.68 6.74 -0.79
C THR A 100 -6.78 6.26 0.33
N LEU A 101 -6.77 6.98 1.44
CA LEU A 101 -6.12 6.53 2.66
C LEU A 101 -7.00 5.48 3.37
N ILE A 102 -6.39 4.34 3.68
CA ILE A 102 -6.96 3.21 4.42
C ILE A 102 -6.21 3.11 5.75
N GLY A 103 -6.97 3.08 6.85
CA GLY A 103 -6.42 3.31 8.18
C GLY A 103 -5.61 4.60 8.24
N GLU A 104 -4.36 4.47 8.69
CA GLU A 104 -3.43 5.59 8.96
C GLU A 104 -2.19 5.62 8.05
N ARG A 105 -1.92 4.55 7.31
CA ARG A 105 -0.61 4.34 6.65
C ARG A 105 -0.65 3.70 5.28
N THR A 106 -1.81 3.23 4.82
CA THR A 106 -1.92 2.50 3.56
C THR A 106 -2.71 3.33 2.56
N LEU A 107 -2.20 3.46 1.35
CA LEU A 107 -2.88 4.15 0.26
C LEU A 107 -3.36 3.11 -0.76
N GLN A 108 -4.64 3.16 -1.06
CA GLN A 108 -5.20 2.58 -2.28
C GLN A 108 -5.08 3.60 -3.40
N VAL A 109 -4.53 3.19 -4.53
CA VAL A 109 -4.37 4.01 -5.73
C VAL A 109 -5.06 3.31 -6.88
N ALA A 110 -5.90 4.01 -7.64
CA ALA A 110 -6.55 3.48 -8.83
C ALA A 110 -6.38 4.45 -10.01
N VAL A 111 -6.02 3.92 -11.17
CA VAL A 111 -5.92 4.67 -12.42
C VAL A 111 -7.05 4.27 -13.35
N PHE A 112 -7.76 5.27 -13.87
CA PHE A 112 -8.94 5.09 -14.70
C PHE A 112 -8.80 5.79 -16.05
N PRO A 113 -9.29 5.19 -17.14
CA PRO A 113 -9.35 5.88 -18.41
C PRO A 113 -10.46 6.94 -18.40
N ALA A 114 -10.40 7.90 -19.32
CA ALA A 114 -11.32 9.04 -19.38
C ALA A 114 -12.82 8.68 -19.48
N GLN A 115 -13.18 7.45 -19.89
CA GLN A 115 -14.59 7.04 -19.98
C GLN A 115 -15.23 6.79 -18.60
N VAL A 116 -14.42 6.54 -17.56
CA VAL A 116 -14.93 6.31 -16.20
C VAL A 116 -15.27 7.64 -15.54
N LYS A 117 -16.54 7.82 -15.18
CA LYS A 117 -17.01 9.05 -14.51
C LYS A 117 -16.48 9.13 -13.08
N ALA A 118 -16.08 10.32 -12.66
CA ALA A 118 -15.50 10.59 -11.33
C ALA A 118 -16.38 10.07 -10.18
N GLY A 119 -17.70 10.31 -10.22
CA GLY A 119 -18.61 9.82 -9.18
C GLY A 119 -18.68 8.30 -9.09
N MET A 120 -18.60 7.60 -10.23
CA MET A 120 -18.55 6.13 -10.26
C MET A 120 -17.22 5.61 -9.70
N ALA A 121 -16.10 6.22 -10.11
CA ALA A 121 -14.78 5.92 -9.57
C ALA A 121 -14.76 6.10 -8.03
N GLN A 122 -15.32 7.20 -7.53
CA GLN A 122 -15.39 7.49 -6.09
C GLN A 122 -16.17 6.42 -5.32
N VAL A 123 -17.35 6.02 -5.80
CA VAL A 123 -18.18 4.98 -5.15
C VAL A 123 -17.41 3.65 -5.11
N LEU A 124 -16.87 3.21 -6.24
CA LEU A 124 -16.18 1.92 -6.33
C LEU A 124 -14.86 1.89 -5.57
N CYS A 125 -14.11 3.00 -5.55
CA CYS A 125 -12.92 3.12 -4.74
C CYS A 125 -13.24 3.10 -3.25
N LYS A 126 -14.35 3.70 -2.81
CA LYS A 126 -14.80 3.63 -1.42
C LYS A 126 -15.16 2.20 -1.02
N GLU A 127 -15.86 1.47 -1.88
CA GLU A 127 -16.17 0.05 -1.65
C GLU A 127 -14.91 -0.80 -1.51
N LEU A 128 -13.93 -0.62 -2.41
CA LEU A 128 -12.64 -1.32 -2.32
C LEU A 128 -11.91 -0.95 -1.02
N ALA A 129 -11.92 0.32 -0.62
CA ALA A 129 -11.25 0.77 0.59
C ALA A 129 -11.83 0.09 1.84
N VAL A 130 -13.15 -0.10 1.91
CA VAL A 130 -13.81 -0.85 3.00
C VAL A 130 -13.35 -2.32 3.03
N GLN A 131 -13.24 -2.98 1.87
CA GLN A 131 -12.76 -4.36 1.82
C GLN A 131 -11.30 -4.49 2.27
N LEU A 132 -10.46 -3.57 1.80
CA LEU A 132 -9.05 -3.55 2.16
C LEU A 132 -8.84 -3.21 3.64
N ASP A 133 -9.64 -2.30 4.21
CA ASP A 133 -9.57 -1.92 5.63
C ASP A 133 -9.71 -3.12 6.57
N VAL A 134 -10.60 -4.06 6.24
CA VAL A 134 -10.73 -5.32 6.99
C VAL A 134 -9.43 -6.12 6.98
N VAL A 135 -8.76 -6.22 5.82
CA VAL A 135 -7.47 -6.92 5.71
C VAL A 135 -6.37 -6.19 6.48
N MET A 136 -6.32 -4.86 6.39
CA MET A 136 -5.35 -4.04 7.14
C MET A 136 -5.55 -4.17 8.66
N ALA A 137 -6.80 -4.18 9.13
CA ALA A 137 -7.13 -4.36 10.53
C ALA A 137 -6.79 -5.77 11.04
N ASP A 138 -7.01 -6.81 10.22
CA ASP A 138 -6.58 -8.19 10.53
C ASP A 138 -5.05 -8.30 10.63
N ALA A 139 -4.32 -7.60 9.74
CA ALA A 139 -2.87 -7.54 9.78
C ALA A 139 -2.35 -6.78 11.00
N GLY A 140 -2.96 -5.65 11.34
CA GLY A 140 -2.54 -4.82 12.48
C GLY A 140 -2.81 -5.44 13.85
N ARG A 141 -3.77 -6.37 13.95
CA ARG A 141 -4.08 -7.08 15.21
C ARG A 141 -3.09 -8.19 15.56
N ARG A 142 -2.31 -8.68 14.60
CA ARG A 142 -1.30 -9.72 14.85
C ARG A 142 -0.09 -9.07 15.54
N LYS A 143 0.23 -9.51 16.75
CA LYS A 143 1.46 -9.06 17.41
C LYS A 143 2.65 -9.75 16.72
N PRO A 144 3.82 -9.08 16.62
CA PRO A 144 5.04 -9.71 16.13
C PRO A 144 5.39 -11.02 16.87
N GLU A 145 4.94 -11.17 18.12
CA GLU A 145 5.18 -12.33 18.98
C GLU A 145 4.28 -13.54 18.65
N ASP A 146 3.12 -13.33 18.03
CA ASP A 146 2.20 -14.42 17.64
C ASP A 146 2.70 -15.18 16.39
N ALA A 147 3.66 -14.60 15.67
CA ALA A 147 4.44 -15.27 14.64
C ALA A 147 5.47 -16.17 15.32
N LYS A 148 5.02 -17.36 15.74
CA LYS A 148 5.81 -18.40 16.41
C LYS A 148 7.31 -18.27 16.11
N GLN A 149 8.04 -17.89 17.14
CA GLN A 149 9.49 -17.82 17.22
C GLN A 149 10.15 -19.21 17.20
N GLU A 150 9.56 -20.17 16.47
CA GLU A 150 10.09 -21.52 16.31
C GLU A 150 10.53 -21.68 14.86
N THR A 151 11.83 -21.87 14.65
CA THR A 151 12.54 -22.23 13.40
C THR A 151 13.06 -21.13 12.46
N LEU A 152 12.41 -19.97 12.29
CA LEU A 152 12.92 -18.98 11.32
C LEU A 152 14.21 -18.26 11.77
N GLY A 153 14.33 -17.86 13.03
CA GLY A 153 15.42 -16.97 13.48
C GLY A 153 16.83 -17.56 13.34
N LYS A 154 17.02 -18.86 13.57
CA LYS A 154 18.34 -19.50 13.47
C LYS A 154 18.72 -19.85 12.03
N ASN A 155 17.76 -20.36 11.24
CA ASN A 155 18.01 -20.71 9.84
C ASN A 155 18.18 -19.45 8.98
N PHE A 156 17.35 -18.42 9.21
CA PHE A 156 17.44 -17.14 8.50
C PHE A 156 18.78 -16.44 8.76
N SER A 157 19.24 -16.37 10.00
CA SER A 157 20.54 -15.72 10.30
C SER A 157 21.73 -16.45 9.70
N ALA A 158 21.70 -17.78 9.63
CA ALA A 158 22.76 -18.57 9.00
C ALA A 158 22.77 -18.38 7.47
N GLU A 159 21.60 -18.47 6.83
CA GLU A 159 21.45 -18.26 5.37
C GLU A 159 21.81 -16.83 4.96
N MET A 160 21.41 -15.83 5.75
CA MET A 160 21.72 -14.42 5.46
C MET A 160 23.22 -14.15 5.54
N LYS A 161 23.92 -14.75 6.52
CA LYS A 161 25.37 -14.63 6.64
C LYS A 161 26.07 -15.23 5.42
N THR A 162 25.67 -16.44 5.01
CA THR A 162 26.23 -17.09 3.81
C THR A 162 25.98 -16.28 2.54
N GLN A 163 24.80 -15.67 2.37
CA GLN A 163 24.53 -14.79 1.23
C GLN A 163 25.32 -13.48 1.27
N LEU A 164 25.45 -12.85 2.43
CA LEU A 164 26.27 -11.63 2.58
C LEU A 164 27.74 -11.91 2.27
N ASP A 165 28.28 -13.01 2.80
CA ASP A 165 29.65 -13.44 2.51
C ASP A 165 29.83 -13.74 1.01
N SER A 166 28.83 -14.30 0.33
CA SER A 166 28.87 -14.52 -1.13
C SER A 166 28.80 -13.24 -1.96
N LEU A 167 28.11 -12.19 -1.48
CA LEU A 167 27.93 -10.94 -2.21
C LEU A 167 29.09 -9.96 -1.98
N PHE A 168 29.71 -10.00 -0.80
CA PHE A 168 30.70 -9.01 -0.35
C PHE A 168 32.04 -9.61 0.06
N GLY A 169 32.20 -10.93 0.12
CA GLY A 169 33.42 -11.59 0.61
C GLY A 169 34.63 -11.57 -0.34
N ASN A 170 34.46 -11.05 -1.56
CA ASN A 170 35.55 -10.86 -2.54
C ASN A 170 35.89 -9.38 -2.79
N LEU A 171 35.52 -8.48 -1.86
CA LEU A 171 35.92 -7.07 -1.84
C LEU A 171 37.08 -6.84 -0.88
#